data_AF-A0A835QVW5-F1
#
_entry.id   AF-A0A835QVW5-F1
#
_cell.length_a   1.000
_cell.length_b   1.000
_cell.length_c   1.000
_cell.angle_alpha   90.00
_cell.angle_beta   90.00
_cell.angle_gamma   90.00
#
_symmetry.space_group_name_H-M   'P 1'
#
loop_
_entity.id
_entity.type
_entity.pdbx_description
1 polymer ?
#
loop_
_entity_poly.entity_id
_entity_poly.type
_entity_poly.pdbx_seq_one_letter_code
_entity_poly.pdbx_strand_id
1 'polypeptide(L)'
;MAAAIPSPLAVSSRSCLLPCLFCHTRPHNWKRIILPFPTDSPPLRRAALGVFAHARRGFSFQEDDYASPSDLKFVPPLKIVEYPDPRLRARNKRINTFDENLKKLADEMFDVMYKTDGIGLSAPQVGMNIQLMVFNPAGERGEGEEIVLVNPVVQKATKKTLLCNEGCLSFPGIFADVERPASVKIDARDIMGARFRFNLSKLPARVFQHEFDHLQ
;
A
#
# COMPACT_ATOMS: atom_id res chain seq x y z
N MET A 1 -33.58 -14.20 7.92
CA MET A 1 -33.09 -12.80 7.86
C MET A 1 -31.86 -12.79 6.99
N ALA A 2 -31.98 -12.30 5.75
CA ALA A 2 -30.94 -12.38 4.72
C ALA A 2 -29.99 -11.19 4.83
N ALA A 3 -28.68 -11.46 4.83
CA ALA A 3 -27.63 -10.45 4.79
C ALA A 3 -27.56 -9.82 3.40
N ALA A 4 -27.65 -8.50 3.32
CA ALA A 4 -27.59 -7.74 2.10
C ALA A 4 -26.15 -7.61 1.59
N ILE A 5 -25.95 -7.94 0.32
CA ILE A 5 -24.71 -7.78 -0.44
C ILE A 5 -24.63 -6.31 -0.90
N PRO A 6 -23.49 -5.60 -0.77
CA PRO A 6 -23.40 -4.22 -1.24
C PRO A 6 -23.41 -4.18 -2.77
N SER A 7 -24.33 -3.38 -3.30
CA SER A 7 -24.51 -3.11 -4.73
C SER A 7 -23.56 -2.01 -5.21
N PRO A 8 -23.18 -1.97 -6.50
CA PRO A 8 -22.29 -0.93 -7.02
C PRO A 8 -23.06 0.38 -7.18
N LEU A 9 -22.78 1.38 -6.35
CA LEU A 9 -23.41 2.70 -6.45
C LEU A 9 -22.57 3.68 -7.27
N ALA A 10 -23.28 4.35 -8.17
CA ALA A 10 -22.80 5.43 -9.03
C ALA A 10 -22.58 6.71 -8.20
N VAL A 11 -21.40 7.31 -8.35
CA VAL A 11 -21.07 8.62 -7.74
C VAL A 11 -21.63 9.72 -8.64
N SER A 12 -22.52 10.54 -8.05
CA SER A 12 -23.10 11.74 -8.64
C SER A 12 -22.04 12.83 -8.80
N SER A 13 -21.97 13.42 -9.99
CA SER A 13 -21.01 14.46 -10.36
C SER A 13 -21.40 15.83 -9.81
N ARG A 14 -20.67 16.33 -8.82
CA ARG A 14 -20.53 17.78 -8.57
C ARG A 14 -19.07 18.13 -8.29
N SER A 15 -18.44 18.67 -9.34
CA SER A 15 -17.40 19.70 -9.34
C SER A 15 -16.60 19.91 -8.05
N CYS A 16 -15.48 19.19 -7.92
CA CYS A 16 -14.33 19.68 -7.16
C CYS A 16 -13.31 20.22 -8.18
N LEU A 17 -13.08 21.53 -8.13
CA LEU A 17 -12.20 22.27 -9.01
C LEU A 17 -10.75 22.04 -8.59
N LEU A 18 -10.01 21.25 -9.37
CA LEU A 18 -8.59 21.47 -9.64
C LEU A 18 -8.26 20.92 -11.05
N PRO A 19 -7.48 21.65 -11.86
CA PRO A 19 -7.51 21.50 -13.31
C PRO A 19 -6.66 20.32 -13.77
N CYS A 20 -7.31 19.30 -14.33
CA CYS A 20 -6.69 18.35 -15.25
C CYS A 20 -6.19 19.10 -16.50
N LEU A 21 -4.87 19.27 -16.62
CA LEU A 21 -4.25 19.66 -17.89
C LEU A 21 -3.69 18.43 -18.62
N PHE A 22 -4.41 18.07 -19.68
CA PHE A 22 -3.93 17.53 -20.96
C PHE A 22 -2.72 16.58 -20.95
N CYS A 23 -3.02 15.29 -21.00
CA CYS A 23 -2.12 14.24 -21.45
C CYS A 23 -1.80 14.41 -22.95
N HIS A 24 -0.62 14.95 -23.28
CA HIS A 24 -0.06 14.88 -24.63
C HIS A 24 0.90 13.69 -24.72
N THR A 25 0.52 12.69 -25.51
CA THR A 25 1.39 11.60 -25.92
C THR A 25 2.45 12.11 -26.92
N ARG A 26 3.74 11.91 -26.64
CA ARG A 26 4.80 11.92 -27.66
C ARG A 26 5.56 10.59 -27.65
N PRO A 27 5.76 9.94 -28.81
CA PRO A 27 6.59 8.74 -28.93
C PRO A 27 8.05 9.14 -29.21
N HIS A 28 9.00 8.61 -28.42
CA HIS A 28 10.42 8.68 -28.76
C HIS A 28 10.91 7.35 -29.34
N ASN A 29 11.20 7.42 -30.64
CA ASN A 29 11.87 6.43 -31.47
C ASN A 29 13.38 6.55 -31.25
N TRP A 30 14.05 5.49 -30.79
CA TRP A 30 15.51 5.44 -30.70
C TRP A 30 16.01 4.24 -31.51
N LYS A 31 16.41 4.51 -32.75
CA LYS A 31 17.25 3.61 -33.54
C LYS A 31 18.67 3.70 -32.98
N ARG A 32 19.17 2.63 -32.38
CA ARG A 32 20.57 2.52 -31.95
C ARG A 32 21.36 1.74 -32.99
N ILE A 33 22.31 2.46 -33.58
CA ILE A 33 23.25 2.03 -34.61
C ILE A 33 24.24 1.03 -34.00
N ILE A 34 24.46 -0.09 -34.69
CA ILE A 34 25.44 -1.13 -34.38
C ILE A 34 26.76 -0.76 -35.06
N LEU A 35 27.87 -0.76 -34.33
CA LEU A 35 29.22 -0.80 -34.89
C LEU A 35 29.98 -1.97 -34.25
N PRO A 36 30.73 -2.78 -35.04
CA PRO A 36 31.50 -3.90 -34.52
C PRO A 36 32.91 -3.44 -34.11
N PHE A 37 33.44 -4.00 -33.02
CA PHE A 37 34.88 -3.95 -32.74
C PHE A 37 35.43 -5.37 -32.57
N PRO A 38 36.67 -5.63 -33.04
CA PRO A 38 37.18 -6.97 -33.26
C PRO A 38 37.90 -7.56 -32.04
N THR A 39 38.08 -8.87 -32.17
CA THR A 39 38.66 -9.86 -31.25
C THR A 39 40.17 -9.71 -31.07
N ASP A 40 40.65 -9.89 -29.84
CA ASP A 40 41.64 -10.93 -29.48
C ASP A 40 42.28 -10.66 -28.11
N SER A 41 42.21 -11.64 -27.21
CA SER A 41 43.06 -11.72 -26.01
C SER A 41 43.21 -13.20 -25.61
N PRO A 42 44.43 -13.68 -25.31
CA PRO A 42 44.72 -15.09 -25.04
C PRO A 42 44.31 -15.51 -23.61
N PRO A 43 44.17 -16.82 -23.32
CA PRO A 43 43.48 -17.31 -22.13
C PRO A 43 44.40 -17.32 -20.90
N LEU A 44 43.94 -16.70 -19.81
CA LEU A 44 44.53 -16.88 -18.49
C LEU A 44 43.93 -18.13 -17.81
N ARG A 45 44.79 -19.11 -17.52
CA ARG A 45 44.46 -20.28 -16.70
C ARG A 45 44.08 -19.84 -15.29
N ARG A 46 42.83 -20.08 -14.89
CA ARG A 46 42.40 -19.99 -13.48
C ARG A 46 42.46 -21.38 -12.84
N ALA A 47 43.22 -21.49 -11.76
CA ALA A 47 43.19 -22.64 -10.86
C ALA A 47 41.79 -22.77 -10.24
N ALA A 48 41.20 -23.96 -10.34
CA ALA A 48 39.92 -24.28 -9.72
C ALA A 48 40.11 -24.52 -8.21
N LEU A 49 39.93 -23.48 -7.41
CA LEU A 49 39.64 -23.63 -5.99
C LEU A 49 38.16 -23.97 -5.87
N GLY A 50 37.86 -25.24 -5.58
CA GLY A 50 36.51 -25.70 -5.29
C GLY A 50 36.00 -25.03 -4.02
N VAL A 51 35.16 -24.00 -4.17
CA VAL A 51 34.38 -23.44 -3.07
C VAL A 51 33.11 -24.27 -2.96
N PHE A 52 33.10 -25.23 -2.04
CA PHE A 52 31.87 -25.90 -1.66
C PHE A 52 31.01 -24.94 -0.82
N ALA A 53 30.04 -24.30 -1.45
CA ALA A 53 28.99 -23.58 -0.75
C ALA A 53 28.12 -24.59 0.01
N HIS A 54 28.26 -24.65 1.34
CA HIS A 54 27.24 -25.25 2.18
C HIS A 54 25.99 -24.38 2.11
N ALA A 55 25.04 -24.78 1.26
CA ALA A 55 23.68 -24.30 1.34
C ALA A 55 23.14 -24.71 2.71
N ARG A 56 23.11 -23.78 3.66
CA ARG A 56 22.30 -23.92 4.87
C ARG A 56 20.85 -24.01 4.41
N ARG A 57 20.36 -25.24 4.21
CA ARG A 57 18.93 -25.55 4.19
C ARG A 57 18.41 -25.24 5.58
N GLY A 58 17.89 -24.04 5.70
CA GLY A 58 17.17 -23.55 6.85
C GLY A 58 16.30 -22.40 6.40
N PHE A 59 15.53 -22.58 5.33
CA PHE A 59 14.32 -21.77 5.16
C PHE A 59 13.34 -22.33 6.18
N SER A 60 13.50 -21.92 7.43
CA SER A 60 12.45 -22.08 8.42
C SER A 60 11.21 -21.45 7.79
N PHE A 61 10.14 -22.23 7.69
CA PHE A 61 8.82 -21.67 7.48
C PHE A 61 8.68 -20.56 8.50
N GLN A 62 8.68 -19.30 8.05
CA GLN A 62 8.44 -18.18 8.96
C GLN A 62 7.08 -18.47 9.58
N GLU A 63 7.07 -18.67 10.89
CA GLU A 63 5.86 -18.51 11.69
C GLU A 63 5.24 -17.19 11.20
N ASP A 64 3.97 -17.24 10.80
CA ASP A 64 3.21 -16.02 10.52
C ASP A 64 3.41 -15.12 11.75
N ASP A 65 4.14 -14.01 11.57
CA ASP A 65 4.53 -13.09 12.64
C ASP A 65 3.28 -12.30 13.02
N TYR A 66 2.45 -12.92 13.86
CA TYR A 66 1.21 -12.36 14.35
C TYR A 66 1.48 -11.33 15.44
N ALA A 67 0.73 -10.24 15.41
CA ALA A 67 0.76 -9.18 16.41
C ALA A 67 0.34 -9.75 17.77
N SER A 68 1.16 -9.49 18.79
CA SER A 68 0.82 -9.70 20.19
C SER A 68 -0.12 -8.59 20.68
N PRO A 69 -0.84 -8.78 21.80
CA PRO A 69 -1.65 -7.72 22.39
C PRO A 69 -0.87 -6.44 22.71
N SER A 70 0.43 -6.53 22.99
CA SER A 70 1.31 -5.38 23.18
C SER A 70 1.54 -4.57 21.90
N ASP A 71 1.57 -5.21 20.73
CA ASP A 71 1.76 -4.54 19.44
C ASP A 71 0.53 -3.70 19.05
N LEU A 72 -0.65 -4.00 19.62
CA LEU A 72 -1.90 -3.26 19.41
C LEU A 72 -2.12 -2.14 20.45
N LYS A 73 -1.25 -2.02 21.47
CA LYS A 73 -1.39 -0.94 22.47
C LYS A 73 -0.94 0.38 21.88
N PHE A 74 -1.77 1.40 22.05
CA PHE A 74 -1.47 2.77 21.65
C PHE A 74 -1.93 3.73 22.74
N VAL A 75 -1.42 4.96 22.68
CA VAL A 75 -1.84 6.06 23.56
C VAL A 75 -2.28 7.22 22.67
N PRO A 76 -3.55 7.66 22.74
CA PRO A 76 -4.01 8.81 21.99
C PRO A 76 -3.43 10.12 22.56
N PRO A 77 -3.27 11.18 21.74
CA PRO A 77 -3.56 11.20 20.31
C PRO A 77 -2.43 10.54 19.50
N LEU A 78 -2.81 9.83 18.44
CA LEU A 78 -1.86 9.33 17.44
C LEU A 78 -1.18 10.49 16.70
N LYS A 79 0.04 10.27 16.21
CA LYS A 79 0.83 11.26 15.48
C LYS A 79 1.37 10.65 14.20
N ILE A 80 1.37 11.46 13.13
CA ILE A 80 2.00 11.06 11.88
C ILE A 80 3.51 10.92 12.07
N VAL A 81 4.03 9.82 11.58
CA VAL A 81 5.44 9.50 11.47
C VAL A 81 5.90 9.95 10.09
N GLU A 82 6.88 10.84 10.07
CA GLU A 82 7.45 11.40 8.84
C GLU A 82 8.71 10.64 8.42
N TYR A 83 8.97 10.58 7.11
CA TYR A 83 10.23 10.06 6.58
C TYR A 83 11.41 10.91 7.08
N PRO A 84 12.57 10.32 7.44
CA PRO A 84 13.02 8.94 7.20
C PRO A 84 12.91 7.99 8.41
N ASP A 85 11.91 8.14 9.29
CA ASP A 85 11.77 7.28 10.47
C ASP A 85 11.77 5.78 10.08
N PRO A 86 12.63 4.94 10.70
CA PRO A 86 12.79 3.53 10.34
C PRO A 86 11.52 2.70 10.52
N ARG A 87 10.56 3.16 11.35
CA ARG A 87 9.27 2.47 11.51
C ARG A 87 8.47 2.41 10.22
N LEU A 88 8.65 3.37 9.31
CA LEU A 88 8.01 3.36 7.99
C LEU A 88 8.57 2.29 7.04
N ARG A 89 9.67 1.62 7.41
CA ARG A 89 10.32 0.54 6.65
C ARG A 89 10.39 -0.77 7.43
N ALA A 90 9.89 -0.78 8.67
CA ALA A 90 9.89 -1.97 9.51
C ALA A 90 8.77 -2.93 9.06
N ARG A 91 9.01 -4.24 9.23
CA ARG A 91 8.05 -5.27 8.85
C ARG A 91 6.77 -5.15 9.68
N ASN A 92 5.63 -5.25 9.01
CA ASN A 92 4.32 -5.14 9.63
C ASN A 92 3.71 -6.52 9.97
N LYS A 93 3.40 -6.72 11.24
CA LYS A 93 2.85 -7.98 11.77
C LYS A 93 1.39 -8.18 11.38
N ARG A 94 0.97 -9.44 11.21
CA ARG A 94 -0.43 -9.78 10.90
C ARG A 94 -1.30 -9.71 12.15
N ILE A 95 -2.52 -9.20 12.03
CA ILE A 95 -3.45 -9.09 13.15
C ILE A 95 -4.30 -10.37 13.25
N ASN A 96 -4.31 -11.01 14.42
CA ASN A 96 -5.14 -12.19 14.70
C ASN A 96 -6.19 -11.94 15.80
N THR A 97 -6.11 -10.82 16.50
CA THR A 97 -6.99 -10.44 17.60
C THR A 97 -7.88 -9.29 17.14
N PHE A 98 -9.19 -9.47 17.23
CA PHE A 98 -10.22 -8.53 16.76
C PHE A 98 -11.06 -8.13 17.97
N ASP A 99 -10.51 -7.23 18.79
CA ASP A 99 -11.10 -6.77 20.03
C ASP A 99 -11.49 -5.29 19.97
N GLU A 100 -12.03 -4.77 21.07
CA GLU A 100 -12.42 -3.38 21.19
C GLU A 100 -11.23 -2.42 21.06
N ASN A 101 -10.02 -2.87 21.39
CA ASN A 101 -8.81 -2.06 21.28
C ASN A 101 -8.42 -1.85 19.80
N LEU A 102 -8.56 -2.88 18.95
CA LEU A 102 -8.39 -2.74 17.50
C LEU A 102 -9.40 -1.75 16.90
N LYS A 103 -10.66 -1.78 17.35
CA LYS A 103 -11.69 -0.84 16.92
C LYS A 103 -11.34 0.61 17.27
N LYS A 104 -10.96 0.86 18.54
CA LYS A 104 -10.51 2.18 18.98
C LYS A 104 -9.29 2.68 18.21
N LEU A 105 -8.37 1.79 17.86
CA LEU A 105 -7.23 2.15 17.02
C LEU A 105 -7.67 2.63 15.64
N ALA A 106 -8.59 1.90 14.98
CA ALA A 106 -9.11 2.31 13.69
C ALA A 106 -9.84 3.66 13.76
N ASP A 107 -10.64 3.89 14.79
CA ASP A 107 -11.35 5.16 15.01
C ASP A 107 -10.36 6.34 15.17
N GLU A 108 -9.30 6.16 15.97
CA GLU A 108 -8.25 7.16 16.16
C GLU A 108 -7.41 7.40 14.89
N MET A 109 -7.21 6.35 14.08
CA MET A 109 -6.59 6.49 12.76
C MET A 109 -7.45 7.34 11.83
N PHE A 110 -8.78 7.17 11.82
CA PHE A 110 -9.67 8.05 11.08
C PHE A 110 -9.62 9.49 11.59
N ASP A 111 -9.60 9.70 12.91
CA ASP A 111 -9.49 11.05 13.48
C ASP A 111 -8.22 11.77 13.04
N VAL A 112 -7.07 11.10 13.05
CA VAL A 112 -5.82 11.67 12.52
C VAL A 112 -5.89 11.90 11.02
N MET A 113 -6.44 10.95 10.25
CA MET A 113 -6.60 11.06 8.81
C MET A 113 -7.39 12.32 8.44
N TYR A 114 -8.56 12.54 9.06
CA TYR A 114 -9.38 13.74 8.80
C TYR A 114 -8.74 15.02 9.32
N LYS A 115 -8.08 14.99 10.49
CA LYS A 115 -7.39 16.17 11.05
C LYS A 115 -6.23 16.64 10.18
N THR A 116 -5.70 15.77 9.32
CA THR A 116 -4.59 16.05 8.41
C THR A 116 -5.02 16.16 6.95
N ASP A 117 -6.33 16.32 6.70
CA ASP A 117 -6.93 16.41 5.36
C ASP A 117 -6.53 15.23 4.44
N GLY A 118 -6.32 14.06 5.04
CA GLY A 118 -5.96 12.82 4.35
C GLY A 118 -7.18 12.04 3.87
N ILE A 119 -6.98 11.21 2.85
CA ILE A 119 -8.00 10.29 2.32
C ILE A 119 -7.68 8.81 2.61
N GLY A 120 -6.51 8.53 3.17
CA GLY A 120 -6.02 7.21 3.56
C GLY A 120 -4.93 7.32 4.63
N LEU A 121 -4.85 6.30 5.48
CA LEU A 121 -3.83 6.20 6.53
C LEU A 121 -3.56 4.73 6.88
N SER A 122 -2.28 4.37 6.93
CA SER A 122 -1.80 3.05 7.36
C SER A 122 -1.20 3.09 8.76
N ALA A 123 -1.30 1.99 9.52
CA ALA A 123 -0.81 1.91 10.89
C ALA A 123 0.70 2.27 11.06
N PRO A 124 1.60 1.93 10.12
CA PRO A 124 3.01 2.32 10.23
C PRO A 124 3.22 3.84 10.27
N GLN A 125 2.34 4.59 9.60
CA GLN A 125 2.38 6.05 9.60
C GLN A 125 1.96 6.66 10.94
N VAL A 126 1.37 5.89 11.84
CA VAL A 126 1.13 6.29 13.24
C VAL A 126 2.03 5.54 14.22
N GLY A 127 3.10 4.93 13.70
CA GLY A 127 4.14 4.27 14.48
C GLY A 127 3.81 2.85 14.93
N MET A 128 2.79 2.23 14.34
CA MET A 128 2.34 0.87 14.67
C MET A 128 2.61 -0.10 13.52
N ASN A 129 3.59 -0.99 13.68
CA ASN A 129 3.99 -1.94 12.64
C ASN A 129 3.08 -3.18 12.58
N ILE A 130 1.83 -2.96 12.18
CA ILE A 130 0.78 -3.97 12.03
C ILE A 130 0.05 -3.79 10.69
N GLN A 131 -0.57 -4.85 10.17
CA GLN A 131 -1.31 -4.81 8.90
C GLN A 131 -2.74 -4.27 9.07
N LEU A 132 -2.85 -2.98 9.31
CA LEU A 132 -4.10 -2.23 9.42
C LEU A 132 -4.02 -0.96 8.57
N MET A 133 -5.08 -0.68 7.81
CA MET A 133 -5.26 0.58 7.11
C MET A 133 -6.72 1.04 7.18
N VAL A 134 -6.90 2.36 7.11
CA VAL A 134 -8.19 3.01 7.00
C VAL A 134 -8.16 3.96 5.81
N PHE A 135 -9.28 4.11 5.11
CA PHE A 135 -9.39 5.16 4.09
C PHE A 135 -10.85 5.56 3.86
N ASN A 136 -11.03 6.82 3.48
CA ASN A 136 -12.29 7.38 3.00
C ASN A 136 -11.98 8.24 1.77
N PRO A 137 -12.34 7.81 0.55
CA PRO A 137 -12.06 8.56 -0.67
C PRO A 137 -12.69 9.96 -0.73
N ALA A 138 -13.71 10.25 0.10
CA ALA A 138 -14.30 11.59 0.19
C ALA A 138 -13.44 12.55 1.05
N GLY A 139 -12.63 12.03 1.97
CA GLY A 139 -11.76 12.84 2.83
C GLY A 139 -12.47 13.61 3.95
N GLU A 140 -13.79 13.47 4.09
CA GLU A 140 -14.57 14.20 5.09
C GLU A 140 -15.43 13.24 5.93
N ARG A 141 -15.48 13.48 7.24
CA ARG A 141 -16.26 12.65 8.17
C ARG A 141 -17.75 12.83 7.90
N GLY A 142 -18.46 11.73 7.71
CA GLY A 142 -19.89 11.71 7.40
C GLY A 142 -20.20 11.80 5.89
N GLU A 143 -19.19 12.01 5.05
CA GLU A 143 -19.30 11.91 3.61
C GLU A 143 -18.56 10.66 3.09
N GLY A 144 -19.08 10.05 2.03
CA GLY A 144 -18.46 8.84 1.46
C GLY A 144 -18.63 7.60 2.35
N GLU A 145 -17.65 6.70 2.28
CA GLU A 145 -17.65 5.42 3.00
C GLU A 145 -16.30 5.24 3.70
N GLU A 146 -16.35 5.03 5.01
CA GLU A 146 -15.20 4.66 5.83
C GLU A 146 -14.89 3.18 5.67
N ILE A 147 -13.71 2.88 5.13
CA ILE A 147 -13.28 1.51 4.87
C ILE A 147 -12.09 1.17 5.77
N VAL A 148 -12.22 0.07 6.52
CA VAL A 148 -11.15 -0.49 7.34
C VAL A 148 -10.74 -1.84 6.79
N LEU A 149 -9.46 -2.00 6.47
CA LEU A 149 -8.91 -3.27 5.98
C LEU A 149 -7.85 -3.81 6.94
N VAL A 150 -8.09 -5.02 7.42
CA VAL A 150 -7.18 -5.77 8.27
C VAL A 150 -6.56 -6.92 7.47
N ASN A 151 -5.23 -7.04 7.52
CA ASN A 151 -4.44 -8.02 6.75
C ASN A 151 -4.83 -8.07 5.25
N PRO A 152 -4.86 -6.94 4.53
CA PRO A 152 -5.22 -6.95 3.12
C PRO A 152 -4.21 -7.74 2.29
N VAL A 153 -4.67 -8.36 1.20
CA VAL A 153 -3.85 -9.08 0.22
C VAL A 153 -4.36 -8.76 -1.18
N VAL A 154 -3.47 -8.32 -2.06
CA VAL A 154 -3.78 -8.11 -3.48
C VAL A 154 -3.77 -9.46 -4.21
N GLN A 155 -4.94 -9.90 -4.66
CA GLN A 155 -5.11 -11.14 -5.42
C GLN A 155 -4.80 -10.95 -6.90
N LYS A 156 -5.15 -9.78 -7.44
CA LYS A 156 -4.94 -9.47 -8.86
C LYS A 156 -4.91 -7.96 -9.07
N ALA A 157 -4.04 -7.51 -9.97
CA ALA A 157 -4.03 -6.15 -10.48
C ALA A 157 -4.24 -6.15 -12.01
N THR A 158 -4.77 -5.08 -12.56
CA THR A 158 -4.89 -4.93 -14.02
C THR A 158 -3.56 -4.58 -14.67
N LYS A 159 -3.37 -5.01 -15.92
CA LYS A 159 -2.22 -4.59 -16.74
C LYS A 159 -2.28 -3.12 -17.15
N LYS A 160 -3.49 -2.55 -17.28
CA LYS A 160 -3.67 -1.13 -17.54
C LYS A 160 -3.22 -0.34 -16.32
N THR A 161 -2.33 0.61 -16.54
CA THR A 161 -1.82 1.54 -15.54
C THR A 161 -2.35 2.95 -15.77
N LEU A 162 -2.29 3.77 -14.74
CA LEU A 162 -2.61 5.20 -14.76
C LEU A 162 -1.49 5.96 -14.04
N LEU A 163 -1.05 7.06 -14.63
CA LEU A 163 -0.16 8.03 -13.97
C LEU A 163 -1.04 9.03 -13.21
N CYS A 164 -0.76 9.22 -11.92
CA CYS A 164 -1.44 10.22 -11.10
C CYS A 164 -0.43 10.90 -10.17
N ASN A 165 -0.65 12.17 -9.88
CA ASN A 165 0.11 12.89 -8.88
C ASN A 165 -0.37 12.45 -7.47
N GLU A 166 0.53 11.91 -6.66
CA GLU A 166 0.26 11.42 -5.31
C GLU A 166 0.99 12.27 -4.27
N GLY A 167 0.34 12.51 -3.13
CA GLY A 167 0.95 13.02 -1.90
C GLY A 167 0.91 11.95 -0.81
N CYS A 168 1.64 12.18 0.29
CA CYS A 168 1.69 11.28 1.42
C CYS A 168 1.79 12.07 2.72
N LEU A 169 1.01 11.71 3.75
CA LEU A 169 1.08 12.35 5.06
C LEU A 169 2.47 12.23 5.71
N SER A 170 3.21 11.17 5.40
CA SER A 170 4.58 10.96 5.88
C SER A 170 5.66 11.72 5.09
N PHE A 171 5.27 12.43 4.02
CA PHE A 171 6.15 13.30 3.22
C PHE A 171 5.48 14.68 3.03
N PRO A 172 5.39 15.51 4.08
CA PRO A 172 4.64 16.76 4.03
C PRO A 172 5.07 17.67 2.89
N GLY A 173 4.10 18.13 2.09
CA GLY A 173 4.31 19.07 0.97
C GLY A 173 4.98 18.47 -0.27
N ILE A 174 5.26 17.16 -0.29
CA ILE A 174 5.87 16.50 -1.44
C ILE A 174 4.79 15.78 -2.25
N PHE A 175 4.79 16.07 -3.55
CA PHE A 175 3.91 15.44 -4.51
C PHE A 175 4.71 14.93 -5.71
N ALA A 176 4.40 13.74 -6.19
CA ALA A 176 5.10 13.12 -7.31
C ALA A 176 4.16 12.32 -8.19
N ASP A 177 4.48 12.21 -9.48
CA ASP A 177 3.72 11.37 -10.41
C ASP A 177 4.09 9.90 -10.21
N VAL A 178 3.08 9.07 -9.92
CA VAL A 178 3.23 7.64 -9.65
C VAL A 178 2.32 6.83 -10.58
N GLU A 179 2.91 5.88 -11.29
CA GLU A 179 2.19 4.97 -12.17
C GLU A 179 1.76 3.71 -11.41
N ARG A 180 0.45 3.41 -11.40
CA ARG A 180 -0.10 2.22 -10.74
C ARG A 180 -1.18 1.55 -11.58
N PRO A 181 -1.44 0.24 -11.37
CA PRO A 181 -2.61 -0.44 -11.91
C PRO A 181 -3.93 0.33 -11.70
N ALA A 182 -4.76 0.37 -12.73
CA ALA A 182 -6.03 1.10 -12.74
C ALA A 182 -7.09 0.49 -11.79
N SER A 183 -6.97 -0.79 -11.48
CA SER A 183 -7.86 -1.49 -10.54
C SER A 183 -7.19 -2.72 -9.96
N VAL A 184 -7.66 -3.14 -8.78
CA VAL A 184 -7.14 -4.26 -8.00
C VAL A 184 -8.29 -5.08 -7.41
N LYS A 185 -8.06 -6.38 -7.24
CA LYS A 185 -8.91 -7.32 -6.52
C LYS A 185 -8.22 -7.70 -5.22
N ILE A 186 -8.92 -7.56 -4.10
CA ILE A 186 -8.36 -7.60 -2.75
C ILE A 186 -9.12 -8.62 -1.92
N ASP A 187 -8.38 -9.34 -1.08
CA ASP A 187 -8.92 -10.10 0.05
C ASP A 187 -8.50 -9.39 1.34
N ALA A 188 -9.41 -9.21 2.28
CA ALA A 188 -9.12 -8.60 3.57
C ALA A 188 -10.02 -9.18 4.66
N ARG A 189 -9.80 -8.73 5.89
CA ARG A 189 -10.74 -8.88 7.00
C ARG A 189 -11.26 -7.53 7.44
N ASP A 190 -12.49 -7.50 7.94
CA ASP A 190 -13.06 -6.31 8.54
C ASP A 190 -12.59 -6.14 9.99
N ILE A 191 -13.07 -5.09 10.65
CA ILE A 191 -12.74 -4.81 12.05
C ILE A 191 -13.20 -5.92 13.01
N MET A 192 -14.17 -6.74 12.60
CA MET A 192 -14.67 -7.88 13.36
C MET A 192 -13.99 -9.21 13.00
N GLY A 193 -13.05 -9.18 12.05
CA GLY A 193 -12.29 -10.33 11.59
C GLY A 193 -12.96 -11.18 10.51
N ALA A 194 -14.15 -10.79 10.04
CA ALA A 194 -14.85 -11.46 8.96
C ALA A 194 -14.12 -11.24 7.63
N ARG A 195 -13.91 -12.32 6.87
CA ARG A 195 -13.21 -12.26 5.59
C ARG A 195 -14.14 -11.76 4.50
N PHE A 196 -13.63 -10.87 3.66
CA PHE A 196 -14.34 -10.42 2.48
C PHE A 196 -13.38 -10.16 1.32
N ARG A 197 -13.97 -10.09 0.12
CA ARG A 197 -13.27 -9.93 -1.14
C ARG A 197 -14.03 -8.94 -2.00
N PHE A 198 -13.32 -8.01 -2.61
CA PHE A 198 -13.91 -6.93 -3.39
C PHE A 198 -12.93 -6.42 -4.44
N ASN A 199 -13.45 -5.64 -5.38
CA ASN A 199 -12.65 -4.99 -6.43
C ASN A 199 -12.68 -3.48 -6.21
N LEU A 200 -11.53 -2.83 -6.28
CA LEU A 200 -11.43 -1.38 -6.29
C LEU A 200 -10.99 -0.91 -7.67
N SER A 201 -11.49 0.27 -8.06
CA SER A 201 -11.06 0.99 -9.27
C SER A 201 -11.01 2.50 -8.99
N LYS A 202 -10.49 3.29 -9.93
CA LYS A 202 -10.43 4.76 -9.82
C LYS A 202 -9.68 5.20 -8.54
N LEU A 203 -10.18 6.24 -7.87
CA LEU A 203 -9.56 6.81 -6.67
C LEU A 203 -9.44 5.80 -5.50
N PRO A 204 -10.48 5.02 -5.14
CA PRO A 204 -10.33 3.99 -4.11
C PRO A 204 -9.20 2.99 -4.37
N ALA A 205 -9.00 2.55 -5.62
CA ALA A 205 -7.89 1.66 -5.96
C ALA A 205 -6.53 2.34 -5.81
N ARG A 206 -6.45 3.64 -6.11
CA ARG A 206 -5.24 4.45 -5.96
C ARG A 206 -4.85 4.56 -4.49
N VAL A 207 -5.79 5.00 -3.65
CA VAL A 207 -5.59 5.15 -2.19
C VAL A 207 -5.21 3.81 -1.58
N PHE A 208 -5.97 2.75 -1.86
CA PHE A 208 -5.64 1.43 -1.35
C PHE A 208 -4.21 0.99 -1.73
N GLN A 209 -3.79 1.15 -2.99
CA GLN A 209 -2.45 0.73 -3.40
C GLN A 209 -1.35 1.56 -2.72
N HIS A 210 -1.59 2.86 -2.49
CA HIS A 210 -0.67 3.70 -1.72
C HIS A 210 -0.54 3.21 -0.27
N GLU A 211 -1.67 3.02 0.42
CA GLU A 211 -1.66 2.54 1.80
C GLU A 211 -1.12 1.11 1.91
N PHE A 212 -1.31 0.29 0.87
CA PHE A 212 -0.86 -1.09 0.87
C PHE A 212 0.66 -1.17 0.79
N ASP A 213 1.31 -0.25 0.06
CA ASP A 213 2.77 -0.15 0.00
C ASP A 213 3.38 0.18 1.37
N HIS A 214 2.73 1.01 2.19
CA HIS A 214 3.19 1.27 3.57
C HIS A 214 3.14 0.01 4.45
N LEU A 215 2.28 -0.95 4.12
CA LEU A 215 2.21 -2.22 4.84
C LEU A 215 3.28 -3.23 4.41
N GLN A 216 4.03 -2.98 3.33
CA GLN A 216 5.04 -3.92 2.78
C GLN A 216 6.46 -3.71 3.34
#